data_AF-A0A8H3E884-F1
#
_entry.id   AF-A0A8H3E884-F1
#
_cell.length_a   1.000
_cell.length_b   1.000
_cell.length_c   1.000
_cell.angle_alpha   90.00
_cell.angle_beta   90.00
_cell.angle_gamma   90.00
#
_symmetry.space_group_name_H-M   'P 1'
#
loop_
_entity.id
_entity.type
_entity.pdbx_description
1 polymer ?
#
loop_
_entity_poly.entity_id
_entity_poly.type
_entity_poly.pdbx_seq_one_letter_code
_entity_poly.pdbx_strand_id
1 'polypeptide(L)'
;MPSDSEIASATLTEEFTLRFPSFKSEDAVTLGLILRKRFRGSMRHAKGKGLVISIQTVAGHTLFACTVGEGSDVSLDSWMRLNAITNVVKRTGHSSYYVSMAVYGGSSQEDHNLVTMGIRDFFNKMAKSGGSIKAGEHSIAGE
;
A
#
# COMPACT_ATOMS: atom_id res chain seq x y z
N MET A 1 -5.65 19.32 16.40
CA MET A 1 -5.40 18.43 15.24
C MET A 1 -4.72 19.26 14.17
N PRO A 2 -3.73 18.72 13.45
CA PRO A 2 -3.14 19.40 12.30
C PRO A 2 -4.22 19.66 11.24
N SER A 3 -4.07 20.76 10.51
CA SER A 3 -4.92 21.13 9.38
C SER A 3 -4.64 20.25 8.16
N ASP A 4 -5.59 20.21 7.21
CA ASP A 4 -5.45 19.39 6.00
C ASP A 4 -4.23 19.78 5.16
N SER A 5 -3.87 21.07 5.13
CA SER A 5 -2.68 21.56 4.43
C SER A 5 -1.38 21.14 5.11
N GLU A 6 -1.33 21.10 6.44
CA GLU A 6 -0.20 20.58 7.21
C GLU A 6 -0.06 19.06 6.99
N ILE A 7 -1.16 18.32 6.99
CA ILE A 7 -1.17 16.88 6.69
C ILE A 7 -0.71 16.62 5.26
N ALA A 8 -1.18 17.40 4.29
CA ALA A 8 -0.74 17.28 2.89
C ALA A 8 0.76 17.54 2.74
N SER A 9 1.29 18.58 3.40
CA SER A 9 2.72 18.92 3.39
C SER A 9 3.58 17.82 4.03
N ALA A 10 3.13 17.27 5.15
CA ALA A 10 3.79 16.15 5.81
C ALA A 10 3.78 14.88 4.93
N THR A 11 2.64 14.60 4.29
CA THR A 11 2.47 13.47 3.36
C THR A 11 3.42 13.59 2.17
N LEU A 12 3.56 14.79 1.59
CA LEU A 12 4.48 15.02 0.47
C LEU A 12 5.94 14.74 0.85
N THR A 13 6.34 15.15 2.06
CA THR A 13 7.67 14.86 2.59
C THR A 13 7.86 13.36 2.79
N GLU A 14 6.86 12.67 3.35
CA GLU A 14 6.90 11.23 3.55
C GLU A 14 6.99 10.46 2.23
N GLU A 15 6.21 10.83 1.21
CA GLU A 15 6.28 10.23 -0.14
C GLU A 15 7.69 10.27 -0.73
N PHE A 16 8.43 11.35 -0.49
CA PHE A 16 9.81 11.50 -0.96
C PHE A 16 10.77 10.51 -0.29
N THR A 17 10.52 10.19 0.99
CA THR A 17 11.33 9.20 1.74
C THR A 17 11.01 7.75 1.35
N LEU A 18 9.82 7.48 0.80
CA LEU A 18 9.33 6.15 0.48
C LEU A 18 9.60 5.77 -0.99
N ARG A 19 10.83 6.01 -1.45
CA ARG A 19 11.29 5.69 -2.81
C ARG A 19 12.27 4.52 -2.81
N PHE A 20 12.06 3.58 -3.73
CA PHE A 20 12.93 2.42 -3.91
C PHE A 20 14.06 2.78 -4.88
N PRO A 21 15.34 2.59 -4.54
CA PRO A 21 16.44 2.81 -5.47
C PRO A 21 16.42 1.80 -6.63
N SER A 22 15.91 0.60 -6.39
CA SER A 22 15.61 -0.43 -7.39
C SER A 22 14.42 -1.25 -6.92
N PHE A 23 13.63 -1.79 -7.85
CA PHE A 23 12.45 -2.59 -7.52
C PHE A 23 12.28 -3.75 -8.51
N LYS A 24 12.38 -4.99 -8.00
CA LYS A 24 12.26 -6.23 -8.76
C LYS A 24 10.94 -6.96 -8.46
N SER A 25 10.64 -7.99 -9.25
CA SER A 25 9.42 -8.79 -9.06
C SER A 25 9.38 -9.48 -7.68
N GLU A 26 10.52 -9.93 -7.16
CA GLU A 26 10.63 -10.55 -5.83
C GLU A 26 10.35 -9.55 -4.71
N ASP A 27 10.74 -8.28 -4.90
CA ASP A 27 10.45 -7.18 -3.97
C ASP A 27 8.94 -6.94 -3.91
N ALA A 28 8.26 -6.98 -5.06
CA ALA A 28 6.81 -6.83 -5.14
C ALA A 28 6.08 -7.91 -4.34
N VAL A 29 6.50 -9.18 -4.47
CA VAL A 29 5.90 -10.29 -3.70
C VAL A 29 6.13 -10.09 -2.21
N THR A 30 7.36 -9.78 -1.80
CA THR A 30 7.71 -9.59 -0.39
C THR A 30 6.97 -8.42 0.24
N LEU A 31 6.98 -7.26 -0.43
CA LEU A 31 6.26 -6.06 0.01
C LEU A 31 4.75 -6.32 0.08
N GLY A 32 4.20 -6.98 -0.94
CA GLY A 32 2.80 -7.37 -0.98
C GLY A 32 2.38 -8.22 0.21
N LEU A 33 3.19 -9.22 0.59
CA LEU A 33 2.93 -10.08 1.75
C LEU A 33 3.06 -9.33 3.08
N ILE A 34 4.01 -8.40 3.21
CA ILE A 34 4.14 -7.54 4.39
C ILE A 34 2.89 -6.66 4.57
N LEU A 35 2.43 -6.05 3.48
CA LEU A 35 1.21 -5.24 3.47
C LEU A 35 -0.01 -6.09 3.82
N ARG A 36 -0.18 -7.26 3.19
CA ARG A 36 -1.28 -8.18 3.47
C ARG A 36 -1.33 -8.56 4.95
N LYS A 37 -0.17 -8.94 5.53
CA LYS A 37 -0.06 -9.25 6.96
C LYS A 37 -0.43 -8.05 7.83
N ARG A 38 -0.07 -6.83 7.44
CA ARG A 38 -0.42 -5.58 8.15
C ARG A 38 -1.91 -5.38 8.21
N PHE A 39 -2.55 -5.42 7.05
CA PHE A 39 -3.96 -5.13 6.92
C PHE A 39 -4.80 -6.22 7.59
N ARG A 40 -4.43 -7.50 7.46
CA ARG A 40 -5.13 -8.59 8.15
C ARG A 40 -5.06 -8.46 9.67
N GLY A 41 -3.96 -7.92 10.21
CA GLY A 41 -3.79 -7.69 11.64
C GLY A 41 -4.36 -6.37 12.18
N SER A 42 -4.97 -5.52 11.33
CA SER A 42 -5.43 -4.19 11.75
C SER A 42 -6.91 -4.15 12.12
N MET A 43 -7.29 -3.17 12.95
CA MET A 43 -8.70 -2.93 13.33
C MET A 43 -9.58 -2.58 12.14
N ARG A 44 -9.01 -2.04 11.05
CA ARG A 44 -9.70 -1.89 9.77
C ARG A 44 -10.28 -3.21 9.28
N HIS A 45 -9.48 -4.29 9.25
CA HIS A 45 -9.94 -5.58 8.75
C HIS A 45 -10.90 -6.25 9.73
N ALA A 46 -10.66 -6.12 11.04
CA ALA A 46 -11.55 -6.64 12.08
C ALA A 46 -13.01 -6.15 11.97
N LYS A 47 -13.27 -5.06 11.23
CA LYS A 47 -14.61 -4.55 10.93
C LYS A 47 -15.32 -5.28 9.77
N GLY A 48 -14.78 -6.40 9.29
CA GLY A 48 -15.38 -7.25 8.25
C GLY A 48 -15.33 -6.66 6.84
N LYS A 49 -14.40 -5.73 6.57
CA LYS A 49 -14.22 -5.15 5.23
C LYS A 49 -12.95 -5.71 4.62
N GLY A 50 -13.13 -6.42 3.51
CA GLY A 50 -12.04 -6.88 2.68
C GLY A 50 -11.47 -5.74 1.85
N LEU A 51 -10.27 -5.95 1.31
CA LEU A 51 -9.66 -5.02 0.35
C LEU A 51 -8.76 -5.75 -0.62
N VAL A 52 -8.35 -5.03 -1.66
CA VAL A 52 -7.41 -5.51 -2.67
C VAL A 52 -6.10 -4.75 -2.53
N ILE A 53 -4.99 -5.50 -2.55
CA ILE A 53 -3.64 -4.96 -2.69
C ILE A 53 -3.18 -5.28 -4.11
N SER A 54 -2.65 -4.29 -4.82
CA SER A 54 -2.07 -4.47 -6.15
C SER A 54 -0.78 -3.64 -6.26
N ILE A 55 0.27 -4.26 -6.78
CA ILE A 55 1.54 -3.64 -7.12
C ILE A 55 1.73 -3.84 -8.62
N GLN A 56 1.82 -2.73 -9.34
CA GLN A 56 1.88 -2.71 -10.80
C GLN A 56 2.95 -1.75 -11.28
N THR A 57 3.49 -2.00 -12.46
CA THR A 57 4.33 -1.03 -13.17
C THR A 57 3.48 0.15 -13.66
N VAL A 58 4.12 1.26 -14.02
CA VAL A 58 3.43 2.42 -14.63
C VAL A 58 2.68 2.02 -15.91
N ALA A 59 3.25 1.07 -16.67
CA ALA A 59 2.63 0.48 -17.86
C ALA A 59 1.41 -0.40 -17.56
N GLY A 60 1.19 -0.79 -16.30
CA GLY A 60 0.04 -1.59 -15.87
C GLY A 60 0.31 -3.09 -15.73
N HIS A 61 1.55 -3.55 -15.90
CA HIS A 61 1.89 -4.95 -15.66
C HIS A 61 1.79 -5.25 -14.16
N THR A 62 0.99 -6.24 -13.79
CA THR A 62 0.80 -6.63 -12.39
C THR A 62 1.96 -7.49 -11.93
N LEU A 63 2.67 -7.03 -10.89
CA LEU A 63 3.78 -7.74 -10.26
C LEU A 63 3.31 -8.55 -9.05
N PHE A 64 2.30 -8.05 -8.35
CA PHE A 64 1.66 -8.72 -7.23
C PHE A 64 0.21 -8.23 -7.09
N ALA A 65 -0.72 -9.14 -6.80
CA ALA A 65 -2.08 -8.80 -6.40
C ALA A 65 -2.60 -9.83 -5.40
N CYS A 66 -3.33 -9.37 -4.38
CA CYS A 66 -4.03 -10.27 -3.45
C CYS A 66 -5.21 -9.56 -2.79
N THR A 67 -6.13 -10.36 -2.25
CA THR A 67 -7.15 -9.89 -1.32
C THR A 67 -6.65 -9.97 0.13
N VAL A 68 -7.14 -9.04 0.94
CA VAL A 68 -7.10 -9.14 2.42
C VAL A 68 -8.54 -9.34 2.88
N GLY A 69 -8.76 -10.40 3.66
CA GLY A 69 -10.08 -10.88 4.03
C GLY A 69 -10.57 -12.01 3.14
N GLU A 70 -11.77 -12.49 3.41
CA GLU A 70 -12.37 -13.58 2.66
C GLU A 70 -12.86 -13.11 1.30
N GLY A 71 -13.03 -14.03 0.34
CA GLY A 71 -13.49 -13.69 -1.00
C GLY A 71 -14.86 -12.97 -1.01
N SER A 72 -15.71 -13.24 -0.02
CA SER A 72 -16.98 -12.55 0.19
C SER A 72 -16.84 -11.09 0.65
N ASP A 73 -15.69 -10.74 1.23
CA ASP A 73 -15.46 -9.41 1.81
C ASP A 73 -14.98 -8.40 0.76
N VAL A 74 -14.68 -8.85 -0.45
CA VAL A 74 -14.17 -8.04 -1.57
C VAL A 74 -15.21 -7.95 -2.68
N SER A 75 -15.73 -6.74 -2.89
CA SER A 75 -16.72 -6.44 -3.92
C SER A 75 -16.10 -5.89 -5.22
N LEU A 76 -16.91 -5.81 -6.28
CA LEU A 76 -16.56 -5.11 -7.53
C LEU A 76 -16.13 -3.66 -7.29
N ASP A 77 -16.76 -2.97 -6.33
CA ASP A 77 -16.43 -1.60 -5.93
C ASP A 77 -14.98 -1.47 -5.44
N SER A 78 -14.43 -2.54 -4.84
CA SER A 78 -13.04 -2.56 -4.36
C SER A 78 -12.05 -2.43 -5.53
N TRP A 79 -12.32 -3.13 -6.63
CA TRP A 79 -11.52 -3.06 -7.86
C TRP A 79 -11.71 -1.74 -8.60
N MET A 80 -12.94 -1.22 -8.66
CA MET A 80 -13.19 0.11 -9.22
C MET A 80 -12.43 1.19 -8.45
N ARG A 81 -12.46 1.13 -7.12
CA ARG A 81 -11.70 2.04 -6.26
C ARG A 81 -10.20 1.93 -6.49
N LEU A 82 -9.66 0.72 -6.59
CA LEU A 82 -8.25 0.48 -6.89
C LEU A 82 -7.84 1.15 -8.22
N ASN A 83 -8.62 0.95 -9.28
CA ASN A 83 -8.37 1.57 -10.58
C ASN A 83 -8.44 3.11 -10.50
N ALA A 84 -9.41 3.65 -9.76
CA ALA A 84 -9.55 5.09 -9.58
C ALA A 84 -8.31 5.69 -8.89
N ILE A 85 -7.84 5.10 -7.78
CA ILE A 85 -6.65 5.61 -7.07
C ILE A 85 -5.37 5.44 -7.90
N THR A 86 -5.23 4.35 -8.67
CA THR A 86 -4.09 4.17 -9.59
C THR A 86 -4.07 5.25 -10.67
N ASN A 87 -5.24 5.61 -11.21
CA ASN A 87 -5.34 6.67 -12.22
C ASN A 87 -4.98 8.04 -11.64
N VAL A 88 -5.29 8.32 -10.37
CA VAL A 88 -4.83 9.53 -9.68
C VAL A 88 -3.30 9.57 -9.69
N VAL A 89 -2.64 8.51 -9.20
CA VAL A 89 -1.17 8.45 -9.15
C VAL A 89 -0.54 8.61 -10.53
N LYS A 90 -1.09 7.96 -11.56
CA LYS A 90 -0.59 8.07 -12.95
C LYS A 90 -0.73 9.49 -13.52
N ARG A 91 -1.75 10.24 -13.13
CA ARG A 91 -2.03 11.59 -13.66
C ARG A 91 -1.31 12.68 -12.88
N THR A 92 -1.14 12.53 -11.57
CA THR A 92 -0.61 13.59 -10.70
C THR A 92 0.84 13.35 -10.29
N GLY A 93 1.34 12.11 -10.37
CA GLY A 93 2.66 11.74 -9.85
C GLY A 93 2.73 11.59 -8.32
N HIS A 94 1.60 11.76 -7.63
CA HIS A 94 1.51 11.73 -6.16
C HIS A 94 0.49 10.70 -5.66
N SER A 95 0.61 10.28 -4.40
CA SER A 95 -0.35 9.33 -3.84
C SER A 95 -1.77 9.91 -3.85
N SER A 96 -2.76 9.04 -4.00
CA SER A 96 -4.17 9.45 -3.91
C SER A 96 -4.51 10.07 -2.54
N TYR A 97 -3.80 9.69 -1.48
CA TYR A 97 -3.97 10.26 -0.15
C TYR A 97 -3.51 11.73 -0.10
N TYR A 98 -2.29 12.04 -0.61
CA TYR A 98 -1.82 13.42 -0.74
C TYR A 98 -2.78 14.29 -1.54
N VAL A 99 -3.19 13.82 -2.72
CA VAL A 99 -4.13 14.55 -3.58
C VAL A 99 -5.45 14.79 -2.87
N SER A 100 -5.96 13.80 -2.12
CA SER A 100 -7.21 13.93 -1.39
C SER A 100 -7.14 14.94 -0.25
N MET A 101 -6.02 14.97 0.50
CA MET A 101 -5.80 15.96 1.55
C MET A 101 -5.63 17.37 0.97
N ALA A 102 -4.92 17.50 -0.14
CA ALA A 102 -4.67 18.80 -0.76
C ALA A 102 -5.92 19.40 -1.45
N VAL A 103 -6.80 18.57 -2.01
CA VAL A 103 -7.92 19.02 -2.86
C VAL A 103 -9.27 18.91 -2.16
N TYR A 104 -9.51 17.85 -1.40
CA TYR A 104 -10.83 17.52 -0.85
C TYR A 104 -10.92 17.60 0.68
N GLY A 105 -9.80 17.80 1.38
CA GLY A 105 -9.78 17.94 2.84
C GLY A 105 -10.16 16.67 3.61
N GLY A 106 -9.89 15.48 3.04
CA GLY A 106 -10.20 14.25 3.76
C GLY A 106 -9.87 12.95 3.02
N SER A 107 -9.29 12.00 3.75
CA SER A 107 -9.12 10.60 3.34
C SER A 107 -8.83 9.74 4.57
N SER A 108 -8.78 8.41 4.42
CA SER A 108 -8.50 7.51 5.55
C SER A 108 -7.03 7.60 5.96
N GLN A 109 -6.76 8.30 7.07
CA GLN A 109 -5.44 8.35 7.70
C GLN A 109 -4.95 6.95 8.13
N GLU A 110 -5.86 6.11 8.62
CA GLU A 110 -5.53 4.73 9.04
C GLU A 110 -4.95 3.92 7.88
N ASP A 111 -5.53 4.02 6.68
CA ASP A 111 -5.03 3.33 5.48
C ASP A 111 -3.66 3.80 5.07
N HIS A 112 -3.48 5.12 5.02
CA HIS A 112 -2.20 5.73 4.69
C HIS A 112 -1.12 5.21 5.64
N ASN A 113 -1.38 5.24 6.95
CA ASN A 113 -0.43 4.77 7.96
C ASN A 113 -0.10 3.28 7.79
N LEU A 114 -1.09 2.42 7.51
CA LEU A 114 -0.85 0.98 7.30
C LEU A 114 0.05 0.73 6.09
N VAL A 115 -0.13 1.48 5.00
CA VAL A 115 0.72 1.39 3.80
C VAL A 115 2.13 1.88 4.10
N THR A 116 2.30 3.08 4.67
CA THR A 116 3.62 3.67 4.89
C THR A 116 4.44 2.88 5.90
N MET A 117 3.81 2.36 6.97
CA MET A 117 4.46 1.42 7.89
C MET A 117 4.91 0.14 7.19
N GLY A 118 4.07 -0.44 6.31
CA GLY A 118 4.44 -1.64 5.56
C GLY A 118 5.65 -1.44 4.65
N ILE A 119 5.74 -0.28 3.97
CA ILE A 119 6.90 0.08 3.14
C ILE A 119 8.14 0.27 4.01
N ARG A 120 8.03 0.95 5.15
CA ARG A 120 9.16 1.11 6.10
C ARG A 120 9.67 -0.23 6.63
N ASP A 121 8.75 -1.14 6.95
CA ASP A 121 9.12 -2.48 7.40
C ASP A 121 9.85 -3.28 6.32
N PHE A 122 9.45 -3.10 5.06
CA PHE A 122 10.18 -3.67 3.93
C PHE A 122 11.60 -3.09 3.83
N PHE A 123 11.78 -1.77 3.91
CA PHE A 123 13.12 -1.15 3.92
C PHE A 123 13.98 -1.64 5.08
N ASN A 124 13.43 -1.73 6.28
CA ASN A 124 14.13 -2.24 7.45
C ASN A 124 14.58 -3.70 7.26
N LYS A 125 13.77 -4.52 6.61
CA LYS A 125 14.14 -5.90 6.27
C LYS A 125 15.26 -5.95 5.22
N MET A 126 15.17 -5.14 4.17
CA MET A 126 16.22 -5.07 3.14
C MET A 126 17.58 -4.64 3.73
N ALA A 127 17.56 -3.66 4.64
CA ALA A 127 18.76 -3.18 5.32
C ALA A 127 19.40 -4.29 6.18
N LYS A 128 18.57 -5.07 6.89
CA LYS A 128 19.05 -6.20 7.72
C LYS A 128 19.55 -7.39 6.90
N SER A 129 19.02 -7.59 5.69
CA SER A 129 19.35 -8.74 4.84
C SER A 129 20.42 -8.45 3.78
N GLY A 130 21.09 -7.29 3.84
CA GLY A 130 22.14 -6.93 2.89
C GLY A 130 21.66 -6.73 1.46
N GLY A 131 20.38 -6.35 1.26
CA GLY A 131 19.82 -6.06 -0.07
C GLY A 131 19.26 -7.26 -0.83
N SER A 132 19.04 -8.41 -0.18
CA SER A 132 18.30 -9.54 -0.75
C SER A 132 17.32 -10.12 0.25
N ILE A 133 16.04 -10.16 -0.10
CA ILE A 133 15.01 -10.86 0.68
C ILE A 133 14.55 -12.07 -0.13
N LYS A 134 14.67 -13.28 0.43
CA LYS A 134 14.14 -14.49 -0.19
C LYS A 134 12.62 -14.52 0.02
N ALA A 135 11.85 -14.64 -1.06
CA ALA A 135 10.39 -14.67 -1.02
C ALA A 135 9.80 -15.86 -0.20
N GLY A 136 10.59 -16.92 0.04
CA GLY A 136 10.13 -18.18 0.65
C GLY A 136 9.85 -18.17 2.16
N GLU A 137 10.28 -17.16 2.92
CA GLU A 137 10.08 -17.11 4.39
C GLU A 137 8.70 -16.56 4.81
N HIS A 138 7.86 -16.19 3.85
CA HIS A 138 6.51 -15.69 4.11
C HIS A 138 5.46 -16.60 3.46
N SER A 139 5.53 -17.90 3.78
CA SER A 139 4.43 -18.82 3.51
C SER A 139 3.17 -18.28 4.19
N ILE A 140 2.19 -17.96 3.36
CA ILE A 140 0.80 -17.79 3.75
C ILE A 140 0.35 -19.15 4.26
N ALA A 141 0.27 -19.31 5.58
CA ALA A 141 -0.48 -20.40 6.18
C ALA A 141 -1.88 -20.36 5.56
N GLY A 142 -2.28 -21.50 4.99
CA GLY A 142 -3.42 -21.63 4.10
C GLY A 142 -4.76 -21.33 4.77
N GLU A 143 -5.72 -21.25 3.85
CA GLU A 143 -7.17 -21.07 4.03
C GLU A 143 -7.59 -19.61 4.25
#